data_AF-A0AAW5Z3F9-F1
#
_entry.id   AF-A0AAW5Z3F9-F1
#
_cell.length_a   1.000
_cell.length_b   1.000
_cell.length_c   1.000
_cell.angle_alpha   90.00
_cell.angle_beta   90.00
_cell.angle_gamma   90.00
#
_symmetry.space_group_name_H-M   'P 1'
#
loop_
_entity.id
_entity.type
_entity.pdbx_description
1 polymer ?
#
loop_
_entity_poly.entity_id
_entity_poly.type
_entity_poly.pdbx_seq_one_letter_code
_entity_poly.pdbx_strand_id
1 'polypeptide(L)' 'ERLDSEPALIALHSLLGRIMKNQFGGWNLSLFSASPDLLSCLQLRADKQYKAKNGPLDCVQKNYHVAEST' A
#
# COMPACT_ATOMS: atom_id res chain seq x y z
N GLU A 1 -10.35 -13.78 9.70
CA GLU A 1 -9.11 -13.86 10.49
C GLU A 1 -8.95 -12.54 11.23
N ARG A 2 -9.02 -12.58 12.58
CA ARG A 2 -9.04 -11.38 13.42
C ARG A 2 -7.64 -11.09 13.91
N LEU A 3 -6.98 -10.12 13.29
CA LEU A 3 -5.76 -9.54 13.82
C LEU A 3 -6.12 -8.19 14.44
N ASP A 4 -6.05 -8.19 15.76
CA ASP A 4 -6.28 -7.13 16.75
C ASP A 4 -5.34 -5.92 16.57
N SER A 5 -5.17 -5.43 15.34
CA SER A 5 -4.03 -4.56 15.01
C SER A 5 -4.26 -3.73 13.75
N GLU A 6 -5.51 -3.39 13.43
CA GLU A 6 -5.81 -2.34 12.44
C GLU A 6 -4.91 -1.10 12.61
N PRO A 7 -4.74 -0.50 13.81
CA PRO A 7 -3.86 0.66 13.98
C PRO A 7 -2.37 0.34 13.83
N ALA A 8 -1.91 -0.85 14.23
CA ALA A 8 -0.51 -1.24 14.06
C ALA A 8 -0.16 -1.53 12.60
N LEU A 9 -1.09 -2.12 11.83
CA LEU A 9 -0.95 -2.27 10.39
C LEU A 9 -0.93 -0.90 9.72
N ILE A 10 -1.82 0.02 10.08
CA ILE A 10 -1.82 1.40 9.57
C ILE A 10 -0.46 2.06 9.81
N ALA A 11 0.06 1.99 11.04
CA ALA A 11 1.37 2.56 11.39
C ALA A 11 2.52 1.92 10.59
N LEU A 12 2.52 0.59 10.43
CA LEU A 12 3.51 -0.11 9.62
C LEU A 12 3.44 0.30 8.15
N HIS A 13 2.23 0.45 7.59
CA HIS A 13 2.03 0.87 6.21
C HIS A 13 2.48 2.33 6.00
N SER A 14 2.17 3.23 6.93
CA SER A 14 2.68 4.62 6.88
C SER A 14 4.21 4.67 7.01
N LEU A 15 4.80 3.88 7.90
CA LEU A 15 6.26 3.78 8.04
C LEU A 15 6.90 3.24 6.75
N LEU A 16 6.30 2.20 6.16
CA LEU A 16 6.73 1.61 4.89
C LEU A 16 6.72 2.66 3.77
N GLY A 17 5.65 3.43 3.63
CA GLY A 17 5.55 4.52 2.65
C GLY A 17 6.62 5.60 2.85
N ARG A 18 6.96 5.92 4.10
CA ARG A 18 8.01 6.88 4.45
C ARG A 18 9.41 6.36 4.12
N ILE A 19 9.71 5.11 4.47
CA ILE A 19 10.99 4.46 4.14
C ILE A 19 11.15 4.35 2.63
N MET A 20 10.09 3.99 1.92
CA MET A 20 10.11 3.92 0.45
C MET A 20 10.38 5.27 -0.19
N LYS A 21 9.68 6.33 0.24
CA LYS A 21 9.99 7.70 -0.24
C LYS A 21 11.43 8.14 0.05
N ASN A 22 11.98 7.74 1.20
CA ASN A 22 13.30 8.17 1.63
C ASN A 22 14.45 7.37 0.98
N GLN A 23 14.26 6.06 0.77
CA GLN A 23 15.30 5.15 0.29
C GLN A 23 15.13 4.77 -1.19
N PHE A 24 13.91 4.77 -1.71
CA PHE A 24 13.53 4.23 -3.02
C PHE A 24 12.81 5.29 -3.88
N GLY A 25 13.36 6.50 -3.93
CA GLY A 25 12.90 7.54 -4.85
C GLY A 25 12.97 7.06 -6.32
N GLY A 26 11.90 7.27 -7.09
CA GLY A 26 11.79 6.85 -8.49
C GLY A 26 11.34 5.39 -8.70
N TRP A 27 11.05 4.64 -7.63
CA TRP A 27 10.65 3.23 -7.75
C TRP A 27 9.14 3.06 -7.92
N ASN A 28 8.76 2.02 -8.67
CA ASN A 28 7.37 1.59 -8.83
C ASN A 28 7.10 0.44 -7.87
N LEU A 29 6.18 0.64 -6.93
CA LEU A 29 5.80 -0.36 -5.95
C LEU A 29 4.42 -0.94 -6.26
N SER A 30 4.31 -2.26 -6.39
CA SER A 30 3.01 -2.92 -6.56
C SER A 30 2.63 -3.61 -5.27
N LEU A 31 1.57 -3.15 -4.60
CA LEU A 31 1.11 -3.69 -3.32
C LEU A 31 -0.26 -4.34 -3.51
N PHE A 32 -0.33 -5.61 -3.16
CA PHE A 32 -1.55 -6.41 -3.23
C PHE A 32 -2.08 -6.64 -1.82
N SER A 33 -3.33 -6.26 -1.56
CA SER A 33 -3.95 -6.47 -0.26
C SER A 33 -5.46 -6.63 -0.37
N ALA A 34 -6.04 -7.38 0.56
CA ALA A 34 -7.49 -7.53 0.67
C ALA A 34 -8.19 -6.30 1.29
N SER A 35 -7.42 -5.33 1.80
CA SER A 35 -7.94 -4.17 2.54
C SER A 35 -7.52 -2.86 1.86
N PRO A 36 -8.41 -2.21 1.08
CA PRO A 36 -8.09 -0.96 0.37
C PRO A 36 -7.76 0.22 1.30
N ASP A 37 -8.28 0.21 2.53
CA ASP A 37 -8.04 1.22 3.56
C ASP A 37 -6.58 1.26 4.03
N LEU A 38 -6.00 0.10 4.34
CA LEU A 38 -4.59 -0.01 4.73
C LEU A 38 -3.64 0.51 3.64
N LEU A 39 -4.03 0.28 2.38
CA LEU A 39 -3.32 0.80 1.21
C LEU A 39 -3.44 2.32 1.07
N SER A 40 -4.51 2.94 1.57
CA SER A 40 -4.66 4.39 1.62
C SER A 40 -3.70 5.01 2.64
N CYS A 41 -3.41 4.31 3.74
CA CYS A 41 -2.53 4.77 4.82
C CYS A 41 -1.05 4.90 4.43
N LEU A 42 -0.61 4.32 3.30
CA LEU A 42 0.75 4.53 2.79
C LEU A 42 1.05 6.02 2.47
N GLN A 43 0.03 6.88 2.32
CA GLN A 43 0.16 8.26 1.85
C GLN A 43 1.03 8.37 0.57
N LEU A 44 1.03 7.32 -0.24
CA LEU A 44 1.68 7.24 -1.53
C LEU A 44 0.63 7.46 -2.62
N ARG A 45 1.03 8.12 -3.71
CA ARG A 45 0.15 8.30 -4.86
C ARG A 45 0.07 6.99 -5.63
N ALA A 46 -1.09 6.34 -5.57
CA ALA A 46 -1.36 5.19 -6.42
C ALA A 46 -1.56 5.67 -7.86
N ASP A 47 -0.80 5.12 -8.79
CA ASP A 47 -0.90 5.38 -10.22
C ASP A 47 -2.01 4.53 -10.85
N LYS A 48 -2.12 3.26 -10.43
CA LYS A 48 -3.15 2.33 -10.89
C LYS A 48 -3.70 1.49 -9.75
N GLN A 49 -5.00 1.22 -9.83
CA GLN A 49 -5.68 0.27 -8.96
C GLN A 49 -6.34 -0.83 -9.81
N TYR A 50 -6.05 -2.07 -9.48
CA TYR A 50 -6.66 -3.25 -10.07
C TYR A 50 -7.45 -3.98 -9.00
N LYS A 51 -8.72 -4.25 -9.27
CA LYS A 51 -9.54 -5.12 -8.42
C LYS A 51 -9.30 -6.55 -8.87
N ALA A 52 -8.71 -7.36 -8.01
CA ALA A 52 -8.42 -8.76 -8.27
C ALA A 52 -9.29 -9.62 -7.35
N LYS A 53 -10.02 -10.57 -7.91
CA LYS A 53 -10.83 -11.50 -7.11
C LYS A 53 -9.98 -12.71 -6.78
N ASN A 54 -9.59 -12.87 -5.51
CA ASN A 54 -8.98 -14.11 -5.03
C ASN A 54 -10.08 -15.04 -4.52
N GLY A 55 -10.89 -15.56 -5.45
CA GLY A 55 -12.09 -16.35 -5.14
C GLY A 55 -13.18 -15.49 -4.47
N PRO A 56 -13.66 -15.84 -3.25
CA PRO A 56 -14.67 -15.06 -2.53
C PRO A 56 -14.11 -13.81 -1.82
N LEU A 57 -12.80 -13.56 -1.86
CA LEU A 57 -12.21 -12.32 -1.34
C LEU A 57 -11.96 -11.31 -2.46
N ASP A 58 -12.56 -10.13 -2.29
CA ASP A 58 -12.24 -8.94 -3.09
C ASP A 58 -10.87 -8.38 -2.65
N CYS A 59 -9.84 -8.67 -3.43
CA CYS A 59 -8.52 -8.09 -3.26
C CYS A 59 -8.32 -6.88 -4.17
N VAL A 60 -7.44 -5.98 -3.75
CA VAL A 60 -7.02 -4.84 -4.54
C VAL A 60 -5.50 -4.81 -4.67
N GLN A 61 -5.04 -4.67 -5.90
CA GLN A 61 -3.66 -4.35 -6.19
C GLN A 61 -3.57 -2.86 -6.49
N LYS A 62 -2.80 -2.11 -5.72
CA LYS A 62 -2.46 -0.73 -6.06
C LYS A 62 -0.98 -0.65 -6.41
N ASN A 63 -0.71 -0.01 -7.54
CA ASN A 63 0.63 0.32 -7.96
C ASN A 63 0.89 1.77 -7.55
N TYR A 64 1.92 1.98 -6.76
CA TYR A 64 2.37 3.26 -6.24
C TYR A 64 3.61 3.68 -6.98
N HIS A 65 3.63 4.93 -7.42
CA HIS A 65 4.85 5.54 -7.93
C HIS A 65 5.47 6.35 -6.80
N VAL A 66 6.66 5.93 -6.34
CA VAL A 66 7.40 6.65 -5.32
C VAL A 66 8.08 7.82 -5.99
N ALA A 67 7.55 9.02 -5.78
CA ALA A 67 8.17 10.24 -6.28
C ALA A 67 9.58 10.39 -5.71
N GLU A 68 10.54 10.69 -6.59
CA GLU A 68 11.91 10.97 -6.21
C GLU A 68 11.93 12.23 -5.33
N SER A 69 12.47 12.12 -4.12
CA SER A 69 12.66 13.28 -3.26
C SER A 69 13.96 13.95 -3.70
N THR A 70 13.87 14.82 -4.71
CA THR A 70 14.96 15.72 -5.10
C THR A 70 15.26 16.71 -3.98
#